data_AF-A0A6P0M564-F1
#
_entry.id   AF-A0A6P0M564-F1
#
_cell.length_a   1.000
_cell.length_b   1.000
_cell.length_c   1.000
_cell.angle_alpha   90.00
_cell.angle_beta   90.00
_cell.angle_gamma   90.00
#
_symmetry.space_group_name_H-M   'P 1'
#
loop_
_entity.id
_entity.type
_entity.pdbx_description
1 polymer ?
#
loop_
_entity_poly.entity_id
_entity_poly.type
_entity_poly.pdbx_seq_one_letter_code
_entity_poly.pdbx_strand_id
1 'polypeptide(L)'
;MKANFKNKQPLDLLKLTQNLSVAILGSVLSFAAIEVANPARSDAFVIFNRSGSTLGGGSRWDAAPRTIQGQNRSLDGGLRYSLQGGSYQAYRDLFTWDILPSVNEFQNAIEAAFNAWTVVDPVSGLGTDLSFVADLETPVVGTGRGGVNRYGAEIDLLASTDATFWNPGNTSPQGESFFYYINDTVTLTSGTENYAGSSAIIGADITFNNNAGTVYTLDFFRRLLTHEIGHAIGLGDIEGDISANRFIDDNYDGSTSATALATLSNPIAQLIDPLNPAASPFSLFTKKIGFKAPSFVRRQF
;
A
#
# COMPACT_ATOMS: atom_id res chain seq x y z
N MET A 1 71.50 -20.38 8.80
CA MET A 1 70.04 -20.28 8.64
C MET A 1 69.59 -18.90 9.12
N LYS A 2 69.23 -17.99 8.20
CA LYS A 2 68.70 -16.66 8.54
C LYS A 2 67.26 -16.60 8.05
N ALA A 3 66.32 -16.46 8.98
CA ALA A 3 64.90 -16.35 8.70
C ALA A 3 64.59 -14.99 8.04
N ASN A 4 63.89 -15.04 6.92
CA ASN A 4 63.52 -13.88 6.11
C ASN A 4 62.17 -13.35 6.60
N PHE A 5 62.18 -12.35 7.48
CA PHE A 5 60.96 -11.66 7.92
C PHE A 5 60.48 -10.74 6.79
N LYS A 6 59.50 -11.21 6.01
CA LYS A 6 58.74 -10.36 5.08
C LYS A 6 57.96 -9.32 5.89
N ASN A 7 58.23 -8.05 5.61
CA ASN A 7 57.43 -6.90 6.00
C ASN A 7 55.94 -7.16 5.72
N LYS A 8 55.13 -7.36 6.76
CA LYS A 8 53.69 -7.09 6.67
C LYS A 8 53.53 -5.58 6.68
N GLN A 9 53.13 -5.03 5.54
CA GLN A 9 52.71 -3.63 5.44
C GLN A 9 51.63 -3.37 6.52
N PRO A 10 51.69 -2.23 7.25
CA PRO A 10 50.66 -1.90 8.22
C PRO A 10 49.31 -1.80 7.50
N LEU A 11 48.29 -2.44 8.07
CA LEU A 11 46.92 -2.35 7.58
C LEU A 11 46.50 -0.88 7.68
N ASP A 12 46.36 -0.23 6.53
CA ASP A 12 45.99 1.18 6.44
C ASP A 12 44.53 1.32 6.87
N LEU A 13 44.33 1.54 8.17
CA LEU A 13 43.02 1.65 8.82
C LEU A 13 42.16 2.77 8.17
N LEU A 14 42.81 3.75 7.53
CA LEU A 14 42.18 4.83 6.79
C LEU A 14 41.59 4.37 5.45
N LYS A 15 42.22 3.41 4.77
CA LYS A 15 41.65 2.77 3.56
C LYS A 15 40.52 1.81 3.88
N LEU A 16 40.57 1.15 5.04
CA LEU A 16 39.50 0.26 5.47
C LEU A 16 38.23 1.05 5.86
N THR A 17 38.39 2.20 6.52
CA THR A 17 37.27 3.11 6.84
C THR A 17 36.74 3.82 5.60
N GLN A 18 37.60 4.26 4.67
CA GLN A 18 37.14 4.86 3.40
C GLN A 18 36.38 3.87 2.50
N ASN A 19 36.79 2.60 2.45
CA ASN A 19 36.06 1.57 1.69
C ASN A 19 34.74 1.16 2.37
N LEU A 20 34.65 1.19 3.70
CA LEU A 20 33.38 1.00 4.41
C LEU A 20 32.43 2.20 4.21
N SER A 21 32.95 3.44 4.20
CA SER A 21 32.14 4.64 3.95
C SER A 21 31.58 4.69 2.53
N VAL A 22 32.32 4.18 1.52
CA VAL A 22 31.84 4.09 0.14
C VAL A 22 30.85 2.93 -0.05
N ALA A 23 30.97 1.83 0.69
CA ALA A 23 29.97 0.76 0.68
C ALA A 23 28.65 1.15 1.38
N ILE A 24 28.72 2.01 2.40
CA ILE A 24 27.54 2.53 3.11
C ILE A 24 26.87 3.68 2.34
N LEU A 25 27.62 4.52 1.62
CA LEU A 25 27.01 5.48 0.69
C LEU A 25 26.52 4.83 -0.62
N GLY A 26 27.11 3.70 -1.03
CA GLY A 26 26.70 2.96 -2.25
C GLY A 26 25.44 2.12 -2.08
N SER A 27 24.94 1.93 -0.86
CA SER A 27 23.72 1.15 -0.55
C SER A 27 22.49 2.02 -0.25
N VAL A 28 22.63 3.35 -0.30
CA VAL A 28 21.52 4.32 -0.16
C VAL A 28 21.07 4.90 -1.51
N LEU A 29 21.65 4.43 -2.62
CA LEU A 29 21.06 4.57 -3.96
C LEU A 29 20.33 3.28 -4.33
N SER A 30 19.55 2.75 -3.40
CA SER A 30 18.41 1.93 -3.78
C SER A 30 17.52 2.79 -4.67
N PHE A 31 17.12 2.23 -5.79
CA PHE A 31 16.21 2.83 -6.75
C PHE A 31 14.97 3.35 -6.03
N ALA A 32 15.00 4.62 -5.62
CA ALA A 32 13.84 5.46 -5.71
C ALA A 32 13.61 5.58 -7.22
N ALA A 33 12.66 4.79 -7.74
CA ALA A 33 11.84 5.32 -8.79
C ALA A 33 11.22 6.58 -8.19
N ILE A 34 11.92 7.71 -8.33
CA ILE A 34 11.36 9.02 -8.11
C ILE A 34 10.29 9.09 -9.19
N GLU A 35 9.05 8.78 -8.83
CA GLU A 35 7.92 9.35 -9.52
C GLU A 35 8.24 10.83 -9.62
N VAL A 36 8.47 11.28 -10.86
CA VAL A 36 8.66 12.69 -11.13
C VAL A 36 7.32 13.31 -10.77
N ALA A 37 7.23 13.84 -9.55
CA ALA A 37 6.06 14.52 -9.02
C ALA A 37 5.51 15.41 -10.12
N ASN A 38 4.32 15.07 -10.62
CA ASN A 38 3.68 15.87 -11.62
C ASN A 38 3.08 17.07 -10.88
N PRO A 39 3.59 18.32 -11.02
CA PRO A 39 3.05 19.47 -10.29
C PRO A 39 1.60 19.83 -10.68
N ALA A 40 1.00 19.05 -11.58
CA ALA A 40 -0.40 19.12 -11.95
C ALA A 40 -1.35 18.39 -10.97
N ARG A 41 -0.88 17.45 -10.14
CA ARG A 41 -1.71 16.60 -9.28
C ARG A 41 -0.96 16.29 -7.97
N SER A 42 -1.61 16.51 -6.84
CA SER A 42 -1.07 16.13 -5.53
C SER A 42 -2.27 15.83 -4.63
N ASP A 43 -2.78 14.61 -4.66
CA ASP A 43 -3.70 14.18 -3.61
C ASP A 43 -2.87 13.91 -2.36
N ALA A 44 -3.28 14.45 -1.23
CA ALA A 44 -2.64 14.18 0.06
C ALA A 44 -2.76 12.70 0.47
N PHE A 45 -3.93 12.13 0.20
CA PHE A 45 -4.35 10.76 0.42
C PHE A 45 -5.72 10.56 -0.23
N VAL A 46 -6.02 9.35 -0.67
CA VAL A 46 -7.31 9.00 -1.26
C VAL A 46 -7.99 7.94 -0.39
N ILE A 47 -9.29 8.11 -0.15
CA ILE A 47 -10.14 7.08 0.46
C ILE A 47 -11.20 6.72 -0.58
N PHE A 48 -11.28 5.44 -0.93
CA PHE A 48 -12.25 5.02 -1.94
C PHE A 48 -13.69 5.29 -1.49
N ASN A 49 -14.57 5.59 -2.46
CA ASN A 49 -15.98 5.93 -2.22
C ASN A 49 -16.22 7.07 -1.22
N ARG A 50 -15.22 7.91 -0.94
CA ARG A 50 -15.40 9.12 -0.16
C ARG A 50 -16.41 10.04 -0.86
N SER A 51 -17.40 10.49 -0.11
CA SER A 51 -18.37 11.49 -0.57
C SER A 51 -18.16 12.81 0.17
N GLY A 52 -18.45 13.93 -0.49
CA GLY A 52 -18.34 15.26 0.11
C GLY A 52 -16.96 15.92 -0.04
N SER A 53 -16.73 16.94 0.80
CA SER A 53 -15.57 17.85 0.72
C SER A 53 -14.58 17.73 1.88
N THR A 54 -14.77 16.79 2.81
CA THR A 54 -13.92 16.55 3.99
C THR A 54 -13.31 15.13 3.93
N LEU A 55 -12.59 14.67 4.96
CA LEU A 55 -12.10 13.28 5.03
C LEU A 55 -13.17 12.30 5.51
N GLY A 56 -14.41 12.78 5.65
CA GLY A 56 -15.56 12.02 6.08
C GLY A 56 -15.93 10.88 5.15
N GLY A 57 -16.55 9.84 5.72
CA GLY A 57 -17.07 8.71 4.95
C GLY A 57 -16.00 7.82 4.31
N GLY A 58 -16.32 7.28 3.13
CA GLY A 58 -15.48 6.36 2.37
C GLY A 58 -15.64 4.89 2.77
N SER A 59 -15.05 4.00 1.97
CA SER A 59 -15.02 2.57 2.23
C SER A 59 -14.05 2.25 3.36
N ARG A 60 -14.53 1.56 4.39
CA ARG A 60 -13.78 1.23 5.61
C ARG A 60 -14.21 -0.11 6.17
N TRP A 61 -13.30 -0.79 6.84
CA TRP A 61 -13.67 -1.91 7.71
C TRP A 61 -14.39 -1.39 8.96
N ASP A 62 -15.41 -2.11 9.41
CA ASP A 62 -16.14 -1.76 10.62
C ASP A 62 -15.30 -2.09 11.86
N ALA A 63 -15.19 -1.17 12.82
CA ALA A 63 -14.52 -1.47 14.08
C ALA A 63 -15.39 -2.31 15.02
N ALA A 64 -16.72 -2.22 14.88
CA ALA A 64 -17.66 -3.02 15.65
C ALA A 64 -17.88 -4.40 14.98
N PRO A 65 -18.18 -5.46 15.76
CA PRO A 65 -18.46 -6.78 15.22
C PRO A 65 -19.54 -6.73 14.15
N ARG A 66 -19.25 -7.29 12.97
CA ARG A 66 -20.17 -7.30 11.83
C ARG A 66 -20.21 -8.68 11.20
N THR A 67 -21.31 -9.40 11.39
CA THR A 67 -21.47 -10.73 10.80
C THR A 67 -22.19 -10.67 9.45
N ILE A 68 -21.53 -11.12 8.39
CA ILE A 68 -22.12 -11.28 7.06
C ILE A 68 -22.02 -12.75 6.67
N GLN A 69 -23.16 -13.37 6.32
CA GLN A 69 -23.21 -14.79 5.93
C GLN A 69 -22.60 -15.74 6.98
N GLY A 70 -22.72 -15.39 8.26
CA GLY A 70 -22.19 -16.20 9.37
C GLY A 70 -20.70 -16.02 9.66
N GLN A 71 -20.01 -15.16 8.91
CA GLN A 71 -18.59 -14.82 9.12
C GLN A 71 -18.47 -13.40 9.66
N ASN A 72 -17.56 -13.17 10.61
CA ASN A 72 -17.21 -11.82 11.02
C ASN A 72 -16.49 -11.10 9.85
N ARG A 73 -16.87 -9.86 9.56
CA ARG A 73 -16.35 -9.00 8.47
C ARG A 73 -16.10 -7.60 9.03
N SER A 74 -15.34 -7.56 10.12
CA SER A 74 -14.99 -6.36 10.87
C SER A 74 -13.55 -6.45 11.36
N LEU A 75 -13.08 -5.40 12.03
CA LEU A 75 -11.79 -5.38 12.72
C LEU A 75 -11.83 -6.13 14.07
N ASP A 76 -13.00 -6.57 14.55
CA ASP A 76 -13.12 -7.32 15.80
C ASP A 76 -12.38 -8.66 15.69
N GLY A 77 -11.32 -8.83 16.48
CA GLY A 77 -10.42 -9.99 16.41
C GLY A 77 -9.39 -9.95 15.28
N GLY A 78 -9.34 -8.87 14.49
CA GLY A 78 -8.41 -8.65 13.39
C GLY A 78 -8.89 -9.17 12.04
N LEU A 79 -8.30 -8.65 10.97
CA LEU A 79 -8.56 -9.09 9.59
C LEU A 79 -7.76 -10.34 9.29
N ARG A 80 -8.42 -11.42 8.90
CA ARG A 80 -7.71 -12.62 8.48
C ARG A 80 -7.29 -12.53 7.04
N TYR A 81 -6.11 -13.06 6.74
CA TYR A 81 -5.68 -13.25 5.37
C TYR A 81 -5.37 -14.71 5.06
N SER A 82 -5.75 -15.14 3.86
CA SER A 82 -5.46 -16.49 3.35
C SER A 82 -4.51 -16.41 2.15
N LEU A 83 -3.82 -17.51 1.87
CA LEU A 83 -2.87 -17.62 0.75
C LEU A 83 -3.35 -18.67 -0.24
N GLN A 84 -3.25 -18.38 -1.53
CA GLN A 84 -3.55 -19.37 -2.55
C GLN A 84 -2.61 -20.58 -2.39
N GLY A 85 -3.20 -21.77 -2.29
CA GLY A 85 -2.48 -23.00 -1.98
C GLY A 85 -2.33 -23.33 -0.49
N GLY A 86 -2.86 -22.48 0.41
CA GLY A 86 -3.00 -22.77 1.85
C GLY A 86 -1.70 -22.85 2.64
N SER A 87 -0.57 -22.40 2.07
CA SER A 87 0.71 -22.33 2.78
C SER A 87 1.65 -21.32 2.15
N TYR A 88 2.56 -20.77 2.94
CA TYR A 88 3.61 -19.88 2.45
C TYR A 88 4.46 -20.52 1.35
N GLN A 89 4.77 -21.81 1.47
CA GLN A 89 5.53 -22.53 0.44
C GLN A 89 4.73 -22.63 -0.86
N ALA A 90 3.48 -23.10 -0.79
CA ALA A 90 2.65 -23.27 -1.98
C ALA A 90 2.46 -21.93 -2.70
N TYR A 91 2.22 -20.84 -1.96
CA TYR A 91 2.04 -19.51 -2.54
C TYR A 91 3.34 -18.95 -3.14
N ARG A 92 4.47 -19.07 -2.44
CA ARG A 92 5.81 -18.67 -2.96
C ARG A 92 6.12 -19.35 -4.29
N ASP A 93 5.80 -20.63 -4.38
CA ASP A 93 6.14 -21.48 -5.53
C ASP A 93 5.25 -21.20 -6.76
N LEU A 94 4.24 -20.33 -6.63
CA LEU A 94 3.45 -19.82 -7.77
C LEU A 94 4.19 -18.75 -8.58
N PHE A 95 5.25 -18.14 -8.03
CA PHE A 95 5.94 -17.00 -8.63
C PHE A 95 7.33 -17.37 -9.18
N THR A 96 7.79 -16.59 -10.15
CA THR A 96 9.18 -16.66 -10.63
C THR A 96 10.03 -15.65 -9.87
N TRP A 97 11.19 -16.08 -9.40
CA TRP A 97 12.07 -15.30 -8.53
C TRP A 97 13.43 -15.06 -9.17
N ASP A 98 14.01 -13.88 -8.94
CA ASP A 98 15.40 -13.60 -9.30
C ASP A 98 16.36 -14.50 -8.50
N ILE A 99 16.07 -14.64 -7.22
CA ILE A 99 16.66 -15.55 -6.25
C ILE A 99 15.50 -16.14 -5.46
N LEU A 100 15.29 -17.46 -5.56
CA LEU A 100 14.21 -18.14 -4.84
C LEU A 100 14.40 -17.94 -3.32
N PRO A 101 13.51 -17.20 -2.63
CA PRO A 101 13.63 -17.02 -1.19
C PRO A 101 13.34 -18.34 -0.47
N SER A 102 13.92 -18.55 0.71
CA SER A 102 13.48 -19.63 1.59
C SER A 102 12.03 -19.39 2.04
N VAL A 103 11.33 -20.45 2.48
CA VAL A 103 9.94 -20.33 2.95
C VAL A 103 9.83 -19.35 4.11
N ASN A 104 10.80 -19.35 5.03
CA ASN A 104 10.84 -18.44 6.16
C ASN A 104 11.06 -16.98 5.73
N GLU A 105 11.94 -16.72 4.75
CA GLU A 105 12.13 -15.36 4.24
C GLU A 105 10.87 -14.83 3.56
N PHE A 106 10.18 -15.69 2.80
CA PHE A 106 8.92 -15.34 2.15
C PHE A 106 7.79 -15.08 3.17
N GLN A 107 7.65 -15.95 4.17
CA GLN A 107 6.71 -15.74 5.28
C GLN A 107 6.98 -14.42 5.99
N ASN A 108 8.24 -14.16 6.39
CA ASN A 108 8.62 -12.92 7.05
C ASN A 108 8.31 -11.69 6.18
N ALA A 109 8.47 -11.80 4.86
CA ALA A 109 8.13 -10.71 3.94
C ALA A 109 6.63 -10.43 3.90
N ILE A 110 5.78 -11.46 3.86
CA ILE A 110 4.32 -11.30 3.92
C ILE A 110 3.90 -10.69 5.27
N GLU A 111 4.36 -11.24 6.37
CA GLU A 111 4.04 -10.74 7.71
C GLU A 111 4.54 -9.30 7.91
N ALA A 112 5.72 -8.96 7.40
CA ALA A 112 6.23 -7.58 7.43
C ALA A 112 5.39 -6.61 6.59
N ALA A 113 4.80 -7.06 5.47
CA ALA A 113 3.92 -6.22 4.66
C ALA A 113 2.61 -5.89 5.39
N PHE A 114 2.00 -6.85 6.08
CA PHE A 114 0.83 -6.61 6.94
C PHE A 114 1.19 -5.77 8.17
N ASN A 115 2.29 -6.09 8.84
CA ASN A 115 2.74 -5.35 10.04
C ASN A 115 3.08 -3.89 9.76
N ALA A 116 3.44 -3.53 8.52
CA ALA A 116 3.65 -2.13 8.15
C ALA A 116 2.40 -1.26 8.40
N TRP A 117 1.21 -1.85 8.35
CA TRP A 117 -0.08 -1.21 8.61
C TRP A 117 -0.55 -1.31 10.07
N THR A 118 0.30 -1.83 10.98
CA THR A 118 0.00 -1.97 12.41
C THR A 118 0.94 -1.14 13.29
N VAL A 119 1.87 -0.40 12.70
CA VAL A 119 2.92 0.31 13.44
C VAL A 119 2.38 1.59 14.07
N VAL A 120 2.82 1.87 15.30
CA VAL A 120 2.65 3.19 15.94
C VAL A 120 3.68 4.14 15.37
N ASP A 121 3.22 5.25 14.79
CA ASP A 121 4.11 6.30 14.32
C ASP A 121 4.95 6.83 15.50
N PRO A 122 6.29 6.71 15.45
CA PRO A 122 7.13 6.98 16.61
C PRO A 122 7.23 8.47 16.96
N VAL A 123 6.78 9.37 16.08
CA VAL A 123 6.85 10.82 16.28
C VAL A 123 5.57 11.35 16.91
N SER A 124 4.42 10.96 16.38
CA SER A 124 3.09 11.37 16.86
C SER A 124 2.55 10.48 17.98
N GLY A 125 3.07 9.25 18.11
CA GLY A 125 2.53 8.22 19.00
C GLY A 125 1.18 7.67 18.53
N LEU A 126 0.73 8.04 17.33
CA LEU A 126 -0.53 7.57 16.77
C LEU A 126 -0.34 6.17 16.21
N GLY A 127 -1.13 5.25 16.76
CA GLY A 127 -1.22 3.87 16.30
C GLY A 127 -2.42 3.63 15.40
N THR A 128 -2.70 2.35 15.25
CA THR A 128 -3.85 1.83 14.55
C THR A 128 -4.31 0.59 15.29
N ASP A 129 -5.62 0.39 15.35
CA ASP A 129 -6.21 -0.82 15.94
C ASP A 129 -6.32 -1.95 14.91
N LEU A 130 -5.75 -1.76 13.71
CA LEU A 130 -5.61 -2.82 12.72
C LEU A 130 -4.72 -3.93 13.28
N SER A 131 -5.22 -5.16 13.17
CA SER A 131 -4.46 -6.38 13.39
C SER A 131 -4.78 -7.36 12.27
N PHE A 132 -3.78 -8.16 11.92
CA PHE A 132 -3.89 -9.14 10.83
C PHE A 132 -3.52 -10.53 11.35
N VAL A 133 -4.27 -11.53 10.92
CA VAL A 133 -4.09 -12.92 11.34
C VAL A 133 -4.00 -13.82 10.11
N ALA A 134 -2.96 -14.63 10.01
CA ALA A 134 -2.91 -15.64 8.96
C ALA A 134 -3.97 -16.72 9.22
N ASP A 135 -4.85 -16.94 8.26
CA ASP A 135 -5.85 -18.01 8.24
C ASP A 135 -5.61 -18.88 7.01
N LEU A 136 -4.62 -19.76 7.13
CA LEU A 136 -4.18 -20.64 6.05
C LEU A 136 -5.09 -21.87 5.89
N GLU A 137 -6.00 -22.10 6.84
CA GLU A 137 -6.98 -23.19 6.79
C GLU A 137 -8.20 -22.80 5.94
N THR A 138 -8.58 -21.52 5.96
CA THR A 138 -9.61 -20.99 5.06
C THR A 138 -9.09 -20.97 3.62
N PRO A 139 -9.73 -21.69 2.68
CA PRO A 139 -9.30 -21.68 1.29
C PRO A 139 -9.52 -20.31 0.64
N VAL A 140 -8.59 -19.92 -0.23
CA VAL A 140 -8.83 -18.82 -1.19
C VAL A 140 -9.94 -19.24 -2.15
N VAL A 141 -10.97 -18.41 -2.29
CA VAL A 141 -12.14 -18.70 -3.15
C VAL A 141 -12.25 -17.71 -4.33
N GLY A 142 -11.38 -16.70 -4.40
CA GLY A 142 -11.28 -15.77 -5.52
C GLY A 142 -10.72 -16.40 -6.81
N THR A 143 -10.91 -15.72 -7.93
CA THR A 143 -10.49 -16.20 -9.28
C THR A 143 -9.28 -15.48 -9.86
N GLY A 144 -8.82 -14.40 -9.21
CA GLY A 144 -7.70 -13.57 -9.67
C GLY A 144 -8.00 -12.76 -10.93
N ARG A 145 -9.27 -12.67 -11.38
CA ARG A 145 -9.72 -11.90 -12.55
C ARG A 145 -10.58 -10.67 -12.18
N GLY A 146 -10.28 -10.07 -11.03
CA GLY A 146 -11.08 -9.00 -10.46
C GLY A 146 -12.39 -9.49 -9.85
N GLY A 147 -12.73 -8.94 -8.70
CA GLY A 147 -13.90 -9.32 -7.91
C GLY A 147 -13.54 -10.12 -6.66
N VAL A 148 -14.21 -9.79 -5.56
CA VAL A 148 -13.93 -10.29 -4.22
C VAL A 148 -14.86 -11.44 -3.85
N ASN A 149 -14.29 -12.52 -3.33
CA ASN A 149 -15.08 -13.64 -2.82
C ASN A 149 -15.29 -13.58 -1.30
N ARG A 150 -16.52 -13.26 -0.89
CA ARG A 150 -16.91 -13.11 0.52
C ARG A 150 -17.07 -14.43 1.29
N TYR A 151 -16.68 -15.58 0.72
CA TYR A 151 -16.65 -16.86 1.41
C TYR A 151 -15.23 -17.26 1.89
N GLY A 152 -14.19 -16.55 1.43
CA GLY A 152 -12.80 -16.73 1.90
C GLY A 152 -12.51 -15.98 3.20
N ALA A 153 -11.23 -15.72 3.46
CA ALA A 153 -10.81 -14.87 4.57
C ALA A 153 -11.26 -13.40 4.32
N GLU A 154 -10.95 -12.47 5.22
CA GLU A 154 -11.25 -11.06 4.97
C GLU A 154 -10.40 -10.52 3.80
N ILE A 155 -9.17 -11.02 3.67
CA ILE A 155 -8.23 -10.70 2.59
C ILE A 155 -7.69 -11.99 1.96
N ASP A 156 -8.05 -12.28 0.71
CA ASP A 156 -7.47 -13.42 -0.02
C ASP A 156 -6.26 -12.96 -0.86
N LEU A 157 -5.13 -13.66 -0.75
CA LEU A 157 -3.93 -13.43 -1.57
C LEU A 157 -3.86 -14.44 -2.73
N LEU A 158 -3.90 -13.91 -3.95
CA LEU A 158 -4.00 -14.68 -5.19
C LEU A 158 -2.79 -14.42 -6.10
N ALA A 159 -2.55 -15.37 -7.00
CA ALA A 159 -1.60 -15.32 -8.08
C ALA A 159 -2.33 -15.66 -9.39
N SER A 160 -2.22 -14.79 -10.40
CA SER A 160 -2.91 -14.99 -11.68
C SER A 160 -2.05 -14.59 -12.87
N THR A 161 -2.21 -15.34 -13.97
CA THR A 161 -1.59 -15.03 -15.27
C THR A 161 -2.43 -14.06 -16.08
N ASP A 162 -3.67 -13.79 -15.67
CA ASP A 162 -4.61 -12.92 -16.36
C ASP A 162 -5.51 -12.20 -15.34
N ALA A 163 -5.57 -10.89 -15.40
CA ALA A 163 -6.30 -10.06 -14.45
C ALA A 163 -6.76 -8.75 -15.11
N THR A 164 -7.25 -7.78 -14.33
CA THR A 164 -7.78 -6.53 -14.89
C THR A 164 -6.70 -5.68 -15.54
N PHE A 165 -5.54 -5.59 -14.91
CA PHE A 165 -4.43 -4.75 -15.38
C PHE A 165 -3.39 -5.49 -16.22
N TRP A 166 -3.52 -6.81 -16.41
CA TRP A 166 -2.59 -7.59 -17.23
C TRP A 166 -3.21 -8.78 -17.93
N ASN A 167 -2.58 -9.17 -19.03
CA ASN A 167 -2.96 -10.33 -19.84
C ASN A 167 -1.88 -11.42 -19.76
N PRO A 168 -2.18 -12.66 -20.20
CA PRO A 168 -1.17 -13.72 -20.32
C PRO A 168 0.06 -13.28 -21.12
N GLY A 169 1.24 -13.61 -20.61
CA GLY A 169 2.53 -13.23 -21.18
C GLY A 169 3.07 -11.87 -20.73
N ASN A 170 2.34 -11.12 -19.89
CA ASN A 170 2.87 -9.89 -19.30
C ASN A 170 4.06 -10.23 -18.37
N THR A 171 5.19 -9.51 -18.53
CA THR A 171 6.45 -9.76 -17.80
C THR A 171 6.71 -8.77 -16.66
N SER A 172 5.77 -7.88 -16.36
CA SER A 172 5.92 -6.80 -15.38
C SER A 172 5.46 -7.27 -14.00
N PRO A 173 6.29 -7.10 -12.95
CA PRO A 173 5.87 -7.29 -11.56
C PRO A 173 4.78 -6.28 -11.21
N GLN A 174 3.58 -6.75 -10.91
CA GLN A 174 2.41 -5.90 -10.65
C GLN A 174 1.37 -6.64 -9.82
N GLY A 175 0.59 -5.87 -9.07
CA GLY A 175 -0.51 -6.32 -8.24
C GLY A 175 -1.78 -5.57 -8.59
N GLU A 176 -2.91 -6.13 -8.17
CA GLU A 176 -4.18 -5.40 -8.15
C GLU A 176 -5.00 -5.84 -6.96
N SER A 177 -5.68 -4.87 -6.35
CA SER A 177 -6.56 -5.08 -5.21
C SER A 177 -7.98 -4.68 -5.53
N PHE A 178 -8.92 -5.52 -5.10
CA PHE A 178 -10.33 -5.18 -5.08
C PHE A 178 -10.85 -5.39 -3.68
N PHE A 179 -11.76 -4.52 -3.26
CA PHE A 179 -12.58 -4.77 -2.08
C PHE A 179 -14.06 -4.74 -2.47
N TYR A 180 -14.86 -5.48 -1.72
CA TYR A 180 -16.31 -5.42 -1.80
C TYR A 180 -16.84 -4.69 -0.60
N TYR A 181 -17.77 -3.78 -0.84
CA TYR A 181 -18.42 -3.00 0.20
C TYR A 181 -19.94 -3.09 0.08
N ILE A 182 -20.61 -2.83 1.19
CA ILE A 182 -22.06 -2.63 1.25
C ILE A 182 -22.35 -1.18 1.64
N ASN A 183 -23.49 -0.68 1.19
CA ASN A 183 -23.94 0.68 1.49
C ASN A 183 -24.52 0.76 2.92
N ASP A 184 -23.69 0.45 3.90
CA ASP A 184 -23.99 0.54 5.32
C ASP A 184 -22.90 1.33 6.04
N THR A 185 -23.31 2.05 7.09
CA THR A 185 -22.39 2.86 7.88
C THR A 185 -21.53 1.99 8.79
N VAL A 186 -20.31 2.44 9.09
CA VAL A 186 -19.39 1.74 9.99
C VAL A 186 -19.31 2.42 11.35
N THR A 187 -18.83 1.69 12.35
CA THR A 187 -18.28 2.26 13.58
C THR A 187 -16.78 2.49 13.37
N LEU A 188 -16.28 3.68 13.71
CA LEU A 188 -14.85 3.97 13.70
C LEU A 188 -14.17 3.33 14.92
N THR A 189 -12.86 3.11 14.84
CA THR A 189 -12.04 2.64 15.97
C THR A 189 -12.07 3.59 17.18
N SER A 190 -12.39 4.87 16.95
CA SER A 190 -12.66 5.86 18.00
C SER A 190 -13.97 5.63 18.76
N GLY A 191 -14.81 4.69 18.33
CA GLY A 191 -16.16 4.47 18.87
C GLY A 191 -17.24 5.34 18.23
N THR A 192 -16.91 6.12 17.17
CA THR A 192 -17.93 6.88 16.43
C THR A 192 -18.80 5.93 15.62
N GLU A 193 -20.01 5.66 16.13
CA GLU A 193 -21.00 4.82 15.46
C GLU A 193 -21.67 5.54 14.27
N ASN A 194 -22.25 4.76 13.35
CA ASN A 194 -23.03 5.24 12.21
C ASN A 194 -22.32 6.34 11.40
N TYR A 195 -21.02 6.16 11.14
CA TYR A 195 -20.19 7.18 10.51
C TYR A 195 -20.72 7.58 9.13
N ALA A 196 -21.21 8.82 9.03
CA ALA A 196 -21.97 9.26 7.87
C ALA A 196 -21.14 9.23 6.58
N GLY A 197 -21.78 8.80 5.48
CA GLY A 197 -21.16 8.73 4.16
C GLY A 197 -20.11 7.63 4.00
N SER A 198 -20.00 6.71 4.97
CA SER A 198 -19.13 5.54 4.85
C SER A 198 -19.81 4.39 4.13
N SER A 199 -19.01 3.39 3.75
CA SER A 199 -19.50 2.11 3.27
C SER A 199 -18.66 0.99 3.90
N ALA A 200 -19.33 -0.01 4.48
CA ALA A 200 -18.65 -1.11 5.15
C ALA A 200 -17.99 -2.05 4.13
N ILE A 201 -16.67 -2.17 4.17
CA ILE A 201 -15.91 -3.22 3.48
C ILE A 201 -16.24 -4.55 4.16
N ILE A 202 -16.47 -5.58 3.35
CA ILE A 202 -16.83 -6.93 3.83
C ILE A 202 -16.01 -8.04 3.17
N GLY A 203 -14.89 -7.68 2.56
CA GLY A 203 -13.95 -8.59 1.89
C GLY A 203 -13.03 -7.83 0.94
N ALA A 204 -11.82 -8.33 0.77
CA ALA A 204 -10.87 -7.87 -0.23
C ALA A 204 -10.06 -9.03 -0.82
N ASP A 205 -9.64 -8.87 -2.06
CA ASP A 205 -8.80 -9.84 -2.77
C ASP A 205 -7.61 -9.06 -3.34
N ILE A 206 -6.40 -9.58 -3.12
CA ILE A 206 -5.14 -9.03 -3.65
C ILE A 206 -4.58 -10.05 -4.62
N THR A 207 -4.43 -9.68 -5.89
CA THR A 207 -3.92 -10.57 -6.94
C THR A 207 -2.55 -10.08 -7.43
N PHE A 208 -1.60 -10.99 -7.57
CA PHE A 208 -0.29 -10.72 -8.16
C PHE A 208 -0.14 -11.39 -9.53
N ASN A 209 0.55 -10.71 -10.44
CA ASN A 209 0.92 -11.29 -11.73
C ASN A 209 1.93 -12.43 -11.54
N ASN A 210 1.57 -13.66 -11.94
CA ASN A 210 2.47 -14.82 -11.88
C ASN A 210 2.78 -15.44 -13.25
N ASN A 211 2.68 -14.65 -14.32
CA ASN A 211 3.19 -15.05 -15.63
C ASN A 211 4.67 -15.46 -15.54
N ALA A 212 5.07 -16.47 -16.31
CA ALA A 212 6.43 -17.04 -16.24
C ALA A 212 7.57 -16.05 -16.56
N GLY A 213 7.27 -14.97 -17.30
CA GLY A 213 8.24 -13.90 -17.59
C GLY A 213 8.30 -12.81 -16.52
N THR A 214 7.43 -12.86 -15.52
CA THR A 214 7.41 -11.89 -14.40
C THR A 214 8.31 -12.38 -13.29
N VAL A 215 9.47 -11.75 -13.15
CA VAL A 215 10.48 -12.11 -12.16
C VAL A 215 10.44 -11.13 -11.00
N TYR A 216 10.17 -11.63 -9.78
CA TYR A 216 10.16 -10.84 -8.56
C TYR A 216 11.50 -10.91 -7.83
N THR A 217 11.86 -9.80 -7.18
CA THR A 217 12.74 -9.81 -6.01
C THR A 217 11.88 -9.85 -4.75
N LEU A 218 12.39 -10.43 -3.65
CA LEU A 218 11.63 -10.50 -2.40
C LEU A 218 11.25 -9.11 -1.84
N ASP A 219 12.16 -8.13 -1.93
CA ASP A 219 11.89 -6.77 -1.45
C ASP A 219 10.82 -6.08 -2.30
N PHE A 220 10.85 -6.25 -3.63
CA PHE A 220 9.84 -5.68 -4.50
C PHE A 220 8.46 -6.30 -4.20
N PHE A 221 8.38 -7.63 -4.09
CA PHE A 221 7.14 -8.33 -3.75
C PHE A 221 6.54 -7.81 -2.43
N ARG A 222 7.38 -7.68 -1.39
CA ARG A 222 6.96 -7.14 -0.09
C ARG A 222 6.40 -5.73 -0.19
N ARG A 223 7.08 -4.83 -0.91
CA ARG A 223 6.64 -3.43 -1.06
C ARG A 223 5.34 -3.34 -1.85
N LEU A 224 5.22 -4.10 -2.94
CA LEU A 224 4.00 -4.18 -3.72
C LEU A 224 2.85 -4.73 -2.86
N LEU A 225 3.07 -5.81 -2.11
CA LEU A 225 2.06 -6.31 -1.15
C LEU A 225 1.68 -5.27 -0.10
N THR A 226 2.65 -4.54 0.45
CA THR A 226 2.36 -3.46 1.40
C THR A 226 1.45 -2.41 0.77
N HIS A 227 1.71 -2.02 -0.48
CA HIS A 227 0.88 -1.10 -1.24
C HIS A 227 -0.55 -1.64 -1.47
N GLU A 228 -0.67 -2.87 -1.97
CA GLU A 228 -1.96 -3.52 -2.22
C GLU A 228 -2.81 -3.70 -0.95
N ILE A 229 -2.18 -3.98 0.20
CA ILE A 229 -2.90 -4.01 1.49
C ILE A 229 -3.53 -2.65 1.80
N GLY A 230 -2.88 -1.54 1.42
CA GLY A 230 -3.44 -0.19 1.53
C GLY A 230 -4.80 -0.07 0.81
N HIS A 231 -4.90 -0.61 -0.40
CA HIS A 231 -6.17 -0.70 -1.13
C HIS A 231 -7.18 -1.61 -0.45
N ALA A 232 -6.75 -2.78 0.02
CA ALA A 232 -7.62 -3.73 0.73
C ALA A 232 -8.23 -3.14 2.02
N ILE A 233 -7.58 -2.16 2.65
CA ILE A 233 -8.11 -1.43 3.82
C ILE A 233 -8.84 -0.12 3.45
N GLY A 234 -9.00 0.18 2.16
CA GLY A 234 -9.84 1.28 1.66
C GLY A 234 -9.09 2.56 1.24
N LEU A 235 -7.76 2.55 1.23
CA LEU A 235 -6.95 3.67 0.75
C LEU A 235 -6.77 3.60 -0.76
N GLY A 236 -6.83 4.74 -1.45
CA GLY A 236 -6.54 4.84 -2.88
C GLY A 236 -5.14 5.33 -3.16
N ASP A 237 -4.73 5.21 -4.43
CA ASP A 237 -3.47 5.77 -4.91
C ASP A 237 -3.44 7.28 -4.75
N ILE A 238 -2.30 7.77 -4.26
CA ILE A 238 -1.97 9.20 -4.17
C ILE A 238 -1.77 9.78 -5.58
N GLU A 239 -1.30 8.96 -6.52
CA GLU A 239 -1.06 9.31 -7.92
C GLU A 239 -1.97 8.47 -8.82
N GLY A 240 -3.28 8.68 -8.71
CA GLY A 240 -4.27 7.85 -9.40
C GLY A 240 -5.55 8.59 -9.77
N ASP A 241 -6.11 8.25 -10.93
CA ASP A 241 -7.15 8.97 -11.69
C ASP A 241 -8.55 9.00 -11.04
N ILE A 242 -8.66 8.87 -9.71
CA ILE A 242 -9.95 8.76 -9.00
C ILE A 242 -10.67 10.12 -8.95
N SER A 243 -9.92 11.22 -9.11
CA SER A 243 -10.47 12.49 -9.57
C SER A 243 -9.39 13.46 -10.00
N ALA A 244 -8.97 13.38 -11.27
CA ALA A 244 -8.04 14.34 -11.86
C ALA A 244 -8.39 15.79 -11.45
N ASN A 245 -7.40 16.48 -10.86
CA ASN A 245 -7.44 17.88 -10.42
C ASN A 245 -8.13 18.18 -9.09
N ARG A 246 -8.52 17.17 -8.30
CA ARG A 246 -8.97 17.39 -6.92
C ARG A 246 -7.83 17.05 -5.96
N PHE A 247 -7.84 17.70 -4.80
CA PHE A 247 -7.00 17.35 -3.66
C PHE A 247 -7.57 17.93 -2.38
N ILE A 248 -7.20 17.34 -1.25
CA ILE A 248 -7.65 17.79 0.07
C ILE A 248 -6.52 18.54 0.75
N ASP A 249 -6.83 19.71 1.28
CA ASP A 249 -5.88 20.55 2.01
C ASP A 249 -6.62 21.46 3.01
N ASP A 250 -5.94 22.10 3.95
CA ASP A 250 -6.55 23.06 4.87
C ASP A 250 -6.28 24.53 4.47
N ASN A 251 -5.23 24.81 3.71
CA ASN A 251 -4.78 26.18 3.45
C ASN A 251 -4.46 26.51 1.98
N TYR A 252 -4.71 25.59 1.05
CA TYR A 252 -4.62 25.93 -0.37
C TYR A 252 -5.53 27.12 -0.74
N ASP A 253 -4.92 28.16 -1.32
CA ASP A 253 -5.62 29.35 -1.82
C ASP A 253 -5.78 29.33 -3.34
N GLY A 254 -6.86 28.69 -3.79
CA GLY A 254 -7.25 28.64 -5.20
C GLY A 254 -7.79 29.95 -5.78
N SER A 255 -7.87 31.04 -5.00
CA SER A 255 -8.27 32.36 -5.49
C SER A 255 -7.11 33.11 -6.16
N THR A 256 -5.88 32.63 -5.96
CA THR A 256 -4.67 33.23 -6.54
C THR A 256 -4.26 32.54 -7.85
N SER A 257 -3.43 33.20 -8.64
CA SER A 257 -2.73 32.58 -9.77
C SER A 257 -1.45 31.85 -9.36
N ALA A 258 -1.18 31.72 -8.05
CA ALA A 258 0.01 31.07 -7.53
C ALA A 258 -0.07 29.54 -7.75
N THR A 259 1.08 28.87 -7.76
CA THR A 259 1.10 27.41 -7.78
C THR A 259 0.59 26.87 -6.44
N ALA A 260 0.04 25.65 -6.40
CA ALA A 260 -0.36 25.02 -5.15
C ALA A 260 0.79 25.02 -4.13
N LEU A 261 2.00 24.65 -4.58
CA LEU A 261 3.20 24.71 -3.74
C LEU A 261 3.48 26.08 -3.11
N ALA A 262 3.06 27.18 -3.75
CA ALA A 262 3.26 28.54 -3.24
C ALA A 262 2.20 28.97 -2.22
N THR A 263 1.09 28.24 -2.12
CA THR A 263 0.01 28.53 -1.15
C THR A 263 -0.01 27.55 0.02
N LEU A 264 0.55 26.35 -0.16
CA LEU A 264 0.67 25.34 0.89
C LEU A 264 1.75 25.76 1.90
N SER A 265 1.34 25.98 3.16
CA SER A 265 2.22 26.57 4.18
C SER A 265 2.49 25.70 5.42
N ASN A 266 1.91 24.50 5.49
CA ASN A 266 2.01 23.60 6.64
C ASN A 266 2.01 22.11 6.21
N PRO A 267 2.51 21.22 7.09
CA PRO A 267 2.42 19.78 6.87
C PRO A 267 1.02 19.27 7.25
N ILE A 268 0.22 18.93 6.24
CA ILE A 268 -1.15 18.42 6.41
C ILE A 268 -1.25 17.18 7.31
N ALA A 269 -0.23 16.30 7.34
CA ALA A 269 -0.27 15.05 8.10
C ALA A 269 -0.43 15.29 9.61
N GLN A 270 -0.01 16.45 10.11
CA GLN A 270 -0.13 16.83 11.53
C GLN A 270 -1.51 17.40 11.88
N LEU A 271 -2.36 17.67 10.89
CA LEU A 271 -3.69 18.23 11.07
C LEU A 271 -4.82 17.19 10.89
N ILE A 272 -4.46 15.97 10.49
CA ILE A 272 -5.42 14.87 10.40
C ILE A 272 -5.81 14.48 11.82
N ASP A 273 -7.10 14.53 12.12
CA ASP A 273 -7.69 13.84 13.26
C ASP A 273 -7.84 12.35 12.89
N PRO A 274 -6.98 11.47 13.42
CA PRO A 274 -6.99 10.05 13.06
C PRO A 274 -8.19 9.31 13.66
N LEU A 275 -8.82 9.87 14.70
CA LEU A 275 -9.95 9.26 15.41
C LEU A 275 -11.28 9.65 14.77
N ASN A 276 -11.34 10.86 14.21
CA ASN A 276 -12.48 11.34 13.43
C ASN A 276 -12.01 12.16 12.22
N PRO A 277 -11.74 11.51 11.08
CA PRO A 277 -11.24 12.22 9.90
C PRO A 277 -12.16 13.35 9.42
N ALA A 278 -13.48 13.24 9.62
CA ALA A 278 -14.43 14.30 9.27
C ALA A 278 -14.26 15.59 10.09
N ALA A 279 -13.66 15.52 11.28
CA ALA A 279 -13.36 16.66 12.14
C ALA A 279 -12.05 17.36 11.77
N SER A 280 -11.26 16.80 10.87
CA SER A 280 -10.04 17.45 10.38
C SER A 280 -10.37 18.72 9.61
N PRO A 281 -9.55 19.79 9.69
CA PRO A 281 -9.87 21.12 9.15
C PRO A 281 -9.71 21.23 7.62
N PHE A 282 -9.88 20.14 6.89
CA PHE A 282 -9.59 20.10 5.47
C PHE A 282 -10.80 20.33 4.58
N SER A 283 -10.53 20.92 3.43
CA SER A 283 -11.46 21.13 2.34
C SER A 283 -10.96 20.49 1.07
N LEU A 284 -11.90 20.05 0.25
CA LEU A 284 -11.63 19.56 -1.09
C LEU A 284 -11.51 20.72 -2.06
N PHE A 285 -10.35 20.84 -2.69
CA PHE A 285 -10.08 21.82 -3.72
C PHE A 285 -10.14 21.18 -5.10
N THR A 286 -10.40 22.02 -6.11
CA THR A 286 -10.32 21.63 -7.52
C THR A 286 -9.43 22.63 -8.24
N LYS A 287 -8.29 22.17 -8.78
CA LYS A 287 -7.40 23.00 -9.57
C LYS A 287 -7.94 23.11 -11.00
N LYS A 288 -8.19 24.32 -11.49
CA LYS A 288 -8.42 24.53 -12.93
C LYS A 288 -7.09 24.42 -13.66
N ILE A 289 -6.81 23.27 -14.28
CA ILE A 289 -5.71 23.20 -15.24
C ILE A 289 -6.17 23.93 -16.51
N GLY A 290 -5.51 25.04 -16.83
CA GLY A 290 -5.69 25.69 -18.13
C GLY A 290 -5.34 24.70 -19.24
N PHE A 291 -6.33 24.28 -20.02
CA PHE A 291 -6.14 23.38 -21.15
C PHE A 291 -5.15 23.98 -22.16
N LYS A 292 -3.92 23.48 -22.16
CA LYS A 292 -3.25 23.16 -23.41
C LYS A 292 -3.18 21.64 -23.46
N ALA A 293 -3.95 21.03 -24.35
CA ALA A 293 -3.83 19.60 -24.61
C ALA A 293 -2.41 19.29 -25.10
N PRO A 294 -1.79 18.22 -24.60
CA PRO A 294 -0.94 17.40 -25.45
C PRO A 294 -1.35 15.93 -25.36
N SER A 295 -1.62 15.37 -26.54
CA SER A 295 -1.37 13.99 -26.96
C SER A 295 -1.31 12.90 -25.87
N PHE A 296 -2.24 11.96 -25.97
CA PHE A 296 -2.09 10.58 -25.51
C PHE A 296 -0.65 10.08 -25.76
N VAL A 297 0.13 9.96 -24.69
CA VAL A 297 1.31 9.12 -24.65
C VAL A 297 1.07 8.14 -23.52
N ARG A 298 0.66 6.91 -23.90
CA ARG A 298 0.81 5.71 -23.08
C ARG A 298 2.23 5.72 -22.53
N ARG A 299 2.38 5.88 -21.23
CA ARG A 299 3.61 5.49 -20.54
C ARG A 299 3.31 4.19 -19.83
N GLN A 300 3.82 3.12 -20.41
CA GLN A 300 4.12 1.89 -19.71
C GLN A 300 5.22 2.21 -18.69
N PHE A 301 5.06 1.71 -17.46
CA PHE A 301 6.11 1.62 -16.47
C PHE A 301 7.01 0.43 -16.82
#